data_AF-S4P696-F1
#
_entry.id   AF-S4P696-F1
#
_cell.length_a   1.000
_cell.length_b   1.000
_cell.length_c   1.000
_cell.angle_alpha   90.00
_cell.angle_beta   90.00
_cell.angle_gamma   90.00
#
_symmetry.space_group_name_H-M   'P 1'
#
loop_
_entity.id
_entity.type
_entity.pdbx_description
1 polymer ?
#
loop_
_entity_poly.entity_id
_entity_poly.type
_entity_poly.pdbx_seq_one_letter_code
_entity_poly.pdbx_strand_id
1 'polypeptide(L)' 'MGSSKPWPDAMEALTGQRAMKADGLLEYFRPLHEWLQAENQRTGEYIGWEPSKMQYCTEEQLAALDAKAKPEPVHES' A
#
# COMPACT_ATOMS: atom_id res chain seq x y z
N MET A 1 -8.10 20.43 17.42
CA MET A 1 -8.98 19.88 16.36
C MET A 1 -9.18 18.42 16.71
N GLY A 2 -10.33 18.06 17.30
CA GLY A 2 -10.68 16.66 17.63
C GLY A 2 -11.42 16.02 16.45
N SER A 3 -12.45 15.20 16.71
CA SER A 3 -13.35 14.69 15.65
C SER A 3 -14.21 15.76 14.96
N SER A 4 -14.04 17.05 15.31
CA SER A 4 -14.87 18.16 14.83
C SER A 4 -14.57 18.62 13.41
N LYS A 5 -13.42 18.23 12.83
CA LYS A 5 -13.08 18.49 11.44
C LYS A 5 -12.64 17.19 10.76
N PRO A 6 -12.91 17.01 9.46
CA PRO A 6 -12.33 15.93 8.67
C PRO A 6 -10.81 15.84 8.87
N TRP A 7 -10.28 14.63 9.01
CA TRP A 7 -8.84 14.38 9.21
C TRP A 7 -7.93 15.06 8.16
N PRO A 8 -8.32 15.25 6.87
CA PRO A 8 -7.49 15.98 5.92
C PRO A 8 -7.26 17.44 6.29
N ASP A 9 -8.23 18.08 6.96
CA ASP A 9 -8.13 19.48 7.38
C ASP A 9 -7.13 19.63 8.54
N ALA A 10 -7.13 18.67 9.45
CA ALA A 10 -6.15 18.62 10.53
C ALA A 10 -4.74 18.35 9.98
N MET A 11 -4.62 17.50 8.96
CA MET A 11 -3.35 17.21 8.30
C MET A 11 -2.83 18.41 7.52
N GLU A 12 -3.69 19.12 6.78
CA GLU A 12 -3.33 20.34 6.05
C GLU A 12 -2.86 21.45 6.98
N ALA A 13 -3.52 21.62 8.13
CA ALA A 13 -3.10 22.60 9.13
C ALA A 13 -1.70 22.32 9.71
N LEU A 14 -1.23 21.06 9.66
CA LEU A 14 0.06 20.64 10.22
C LEU A 14 1.17 20.53 9.17
N THR A 15 0.84 20.03 7.98
CA THR A 15 1.82 19.66 6.94
C THR A 15 1.67 20.47 5.65
N GLY A 16 0.60 21.26 5.51
CA GLY A 16 0.22 21.92 4.26
C GLY A 16 -0.32 20.96 3.19
N GLN A 17 -0.52 19.69 3.51
CA GLN A 17 -0.99 18.66 2.58
C GLN A 17 -2.36 18.12 3.01
N ARG A 18 -3.26 17.89 2.04
CA ARG A 18 -4.57 17.26 2.27
C ARG A 18 -4.60 15.76 1.98
N ALA A 19 -3.68 15.28 1.14
CA ALA A 19 -3.54 13.88 0.77
C ALA A 19 -2.38 13.22 1.51
N MET A 20 -2.59 11.99 1.98
CA MET A 20 -1.52 11.21 2.61
C MET A 20 -0.44 10.88 1.57
N LYS A 21 0.81 11.18 1.89
CA LYS A 21 1.98 10.81 1.09
C LYS A 21 2.93 9.95 1.92
N ALA A 22 3.41 8.87 1.33
CA ALA A 22 4.39 7.99 1.98
C ALA A 22 5.82 8.53 1.92
N ASP A 23 6.06 9.61 1.15
CA ASP A 23 7.38 10.18 0.87
C ASP A 23 8.19 10.46 2.14
N GLY A 24 7.58 11.05 3.18
CA GLY A 24 8.26 11.34 4.44
C GLY A 24 8.72 10.08 5.18
N LEU A 25 7.95 8.99 5.10
CA LEU A 25 8.31 7.70 5.69
C LEU A 25 9.45 7.04 4.89
N LEU A 26 9.38 7.11 3.56
CA LEU A 26 10.43 6.59 2.68
C LEU A 26 11.75 7.34 2.89
N GLU A 27 11.72 8.66 2.99
CA GLU A 27 12.92 9.46 3.28
C GLU A 27 13.51 9.15 4.65
N TYR A 28 12.67 8.98 5.67
CA TYR A 28 13.14 8.60 7.01
C TYR A 28 13.90 7.26 6.99
N PHE A 29 13.42 6.27 6.23
CA PHE A 29 14.04 4.96 6.12
C PHE A 29 15.08 4.82 4.98
N ARG A 30 15.33 5.86 4.19
CA ARG A 30 16.22 5.81 3.02
C ARG A 30 17.62 5.24 3.34
N PRO A 31 18.33 5.66 4.40
CA PRO A 31 19.65 5.11 4.70
C PRO A 31 19.62 3.61 5.02
N LEU A 32 18.60 3.14 5.75
CA LEU A 32 18.43 1.73 6.05
C LEU A 32 18.09 0.93 4.78
N HIS A 33 17.26 1.49 3.92
CA HIS A 33 16.88 0.87 2.66
C HIS A 33 18.09 0.68 1.73
N GLU A 34 18.94 1.69 1.60
CA GLU A 34 20.19 1.62 0.83
C GLU A 34 21.13 0.54 1.38
N TRP A 35 21.30 0.48 2.70
CA TRP A 35 22.12 -0.55 3.34
C TRP A 35 21.58 -1.96 3.10
N LEU A 36 20.27 -2.18 3.27
CA LEU A 36 19.63 -3.48 3.03
C LEU A 36 19.80 -3.93 1.57
N GLN A 37 19.68 -3.03 0.59
CA GLN A 37 19.91 -3.38 -0.81
C GLN A 37 21.34 -3.86 -1.05
N ALA A 38 22.34 -3.15 -0.51
CA ALA A 38 23.74 -3.52 -0.65
C ALA A 38 24.03 -4.87 0.04
N GLU A 39 23.46 -5.08 1.24
CA GLU A 39 23.67 -6.30 2.01
C GLU A 39 23.01 -7.52 1.34
N ASN A 40 21.78 -7.38 0.86
CA ASN A 40 21.08 -8.44 0.11
C ASN A 40 21.87 -8.87 -1.14
N GLN A 41 22.47 -7.90 -1.85
CA GLN A 41 23.34 -8.20 -2.99
C GLN A 41 24.64 -8.90 -2.57
N ARG A 42 25.22 -8.49 -1.43
CA ARG A 42 26.47 -9.04 -0.90
C ARG A 42 26.30 -10.50 -0.45
N THR A 43 25.19 -10.85 0.17
CA THR A 43 24.93 -12.22 0.64
C THR A 43 24.20 -13.08 -0.38
N GLY A 44 23.61 -12.46 -1.42
CA GLY A 44 22.85 -13.15 -2.44
C GLY A 44 21.47 -13.60 -1.96
N GLU A 45 20.82 -12.83 -1.07
CA GLU A 45 19.47 -13.15 -0.60
C GLU A 45 18.44 -13.12 -1.74
N TYR A 46 17.46 -14.02 -1.67
CA TYR A 46 16.26 -13.93 -2.49
C TYR A 46 15.31 -12.87 -1.92
N ILE A 47 14.95 -11.89 -2.75
CA ILE A 47 14.06 -10.79 -2.37
C ILE A 47 12.68 -10.98 -2.97
N GLY A 48 11.68 -11.09 -2.09
CA GLY A 48 10.30 -11.35 -2.44
C GLY A 48 9.77 -12.59 -1.74
N TRP A 49 8.59 -13.04 -2.17
CA TRP A 49 7.96 -14.24 -1.66
C TRP A 49 7.13 -14.88 -2.78
N GLU A 50 7.14 -16.20 -2.84
CA GLU A 50 6.23 -16.94 -3.71
C GLU A 50 4.80 -16.83 -3.18
N PRO A 51 3.79 -16.74 -4.06
CA PRO A 51 2.40 -16.77 -3.64
C PRO A 51 2.12 -18.02 -2.79
N SER A 52 1.31 -17.85 -1.74
CA SER A 52 0.89 -18.98 -0.91
C SER A 52 0.16 -20.01 -1.77
N LYS A 53 0.55 -21.29 -1.61
CA LYS A 53 -0.17 -22.44 -2.19
C LYS A 53 -1.39 -22.83 -1.36
N MET A 54 -1.49 -22.32 -0.14
CA MET A 54 -2.64 -22.54 0.72
C MET A 54 -3.78 -21.63 0.28
N GLN A 55 -4.91 -22.25 -0.06
CA GLN A 55 -6.14 -21.55 -0.35
C GLN A 55 -6.82 -21.14 0.96
N TYR A 56 -6.56 -19.90 1.40
CA TYR A 56 -7.16 -19.33 2.60
C TYR A 56 -8.59 -18.80 2.39
N CYS A 57 -9.03 -18.68 1.14
CA CYS A 57 -10.36 -18.20 0.76
C CYS A 57 -11.24 -19.37 0.30
N THR A 58 -12.50 -19.39 0.72
CA THR A 58 -13.50 -20.31 0.16
C THR A 58 -13.74 -19.97 -1.32
N GLU A 59 -14.28 -20.93 -2.08
CA GLU A 59 -14.63 -20.71 -3.49
C GLU A 59 -15.57 -19.51 -3.68
N GLU A 60 -16.50 -19.32 -2.75
CA GLU A 60 -17.43 -18.17 -2.74
C GLU A 60 -16.70 -16.84 -2.53
N GLN A 61 -15.70 -16.81 -1.65
CA GLN A 61 -14.90 -15.61 -1.38
C GLN A 61 -14.01 -15.26 -2.58
N LEU A 62 -13.45 -16.26 -3.25
CA LEU A 62 -12.70 -16.07 -4.50
C LEU A 62 -13.60 -15.52 -5.62
N ALA A 63 -14.77 -16.13 -5.84
CA ALA A 63 -15.73 -15.66 -6.83
C ALA A 63 -16.18 -14.21 -6.55
N ALA A 64 -16.34 -13.82 -5.28
CA ALA A 64 -16.69 -12.46 -4.88
C ALA A 64 -15.55 -11.45 -5.12
N LEU A 65 -14.28 -11.85 -4.97
CA LEU A 65 -13.13 -11.00 -5.30
C LEU A 65 -13.02 -10.79 -6.82
N ASP A 66 -13.17 -11.86 -7.60
CA ASP A 66 -13.11 -11.81 -9.06
C ASP A 66 -14.24 -10.96 -9.66
N ALA A 67 -15.44 -11.06 -9.10
CA ALA A 67 -16.58 -10.23 -9.51
C ALA A 67 -16.34 -8.73 -9.24
N LYS A 68 -15.64 -8.38 -8.15
CA LYS A 68 -15.28 -6.99 -7.81
C LYS A 68 -14.09 -6.46 -8.62
N ALA A 69 -13.21 -7.34 -9.10
CA ALA A 69 -12.06 -6.97 -9.90
C ALA A 69 -12.41 -6.69 -11.37
N LYS A 70 -13.56 -7.18 -11.86
CA LYS A 70 -14.04 -6.87 -13.21
C LYS A 70 -14.51 -5.42 -13.25
N PRO A 71 -13.93 -4.54 -14.09
CA PRO A 71 -14.39 -3.16 -14.18
C PRO A 71 -15.85 -3.13 -14.60
N GLU A 72 -16.69 -2.39 -13.86
CA GLU A 72 -18.07 -2.14 -14.28
C GLU A 72 -18.07 -1.51 -15.68
N PRO A 73 -18.95 -1.96 -16.60
CA PRO A 73 -19.06 -1.33 -17.90
C PRO A 73 -19.43 0.14 -17.67
N VAL A 74 -18.56 1.04 -18.11
CA VAL A 74 -18.87 2.47 -18.20
C VAL A 74 -20.09 2.57 -19.11
N HIS A 75 -21.26 2.80 -18.51
CA HIS A 75 -22.45 3.19 -19.25
C HIS A 75 -22.21 4.61 -19.77
N GLU A 76 -21.60 4.71 -20.94
CA GLU A 76 -21.53 5.93 -21.73
C GLU A 76 -22.95 6.24 -22.23
N SER A 77 -23.41 7.46 -21.94
CA SER A 77 -24.76 7.98 -22.25
C SER A 77 -24.93 8.33 -23.72
#